data_AF-A0A0D8X933-F1
#
_entry.id   AF-A0A0D8X933-F1
#
_cell.length_a   1.000
_cell.length_b   1.000
_cell.length_c   1.000
_cell.angle_alpha   90.00
_cell.angle_beta   90.00
_cell.angle_gamma   90.00
#
_symmetry.space_group_name_H-M   'P 1'
#
loop_
_entity.id
_entity.type
_entity.pdbx_description
1 polymer ?
#
loop_
_entity_poly.entity_id
_entity_poly.type
_entity_poly.pdbx_seq_one_letter_code
_entity_poly.pdbx_strand_id
1 'polypeptide(L)'
;MTLEPVRNLFCSGSSGKILDSNWINISLQTIPHVTECAQHLDLSWIPAIFLLIFCPLVLYDLYRSENAPTRRYSPITYRIVREKLMVALLFVMKYTHLSILHAFIYDFVRKMICVVLVIDLTLSLAYNIFNYFILNRQSSLKYMVGDCAQYIGLCLALTLLIACRNRGIVTSGVLFNYWLLMVLCGFPELRFLLDHYWNAVSHDHIRLYLYAIYYPLVCMELFLSCFSDTPSGLLERNNGNFQNLTNQKKCFKKQVCPELFTSFLNQITFNWFTGLAIQGYKRPLEREDLWNLNERDKANNLIPDFNHFFRPQLDSEF
;
A
#
# COMPACT_ATOMS: atom_id res chain seq x y z
N MET A 1 19.88 12.17 -6.47
CA MET A 1 19.44 13.38 -7.20
C MET A 1 19.25 14.46 -6.15
N THR A 2 20.19 15.40 -6.05
CA THR A 2 20.26 16.35 -4.93
C THR A 2 19.10 17.35 -5.01
N LEU A 3 18.35 17.53 -3.93
CA LEU A 3 17.25 18.52 -3.80
C LEU A 3 17.77 19.98 -3.74
N GLU A 4 19.09 20.19 -3.70
CA GLU A 4 19.74 21.50 -3.57
C GLU A 4 19.42 22.54 -4.64
N PRO A 5 19.39 22.25 -5.97
CA PRO A 5 19.08 23.26 -6.97
C PRO A 5 17.61 23.69 -6.92
N VAL A 6 16.69 22.79 -6.55
CA VAL A 6 15.27 23.09 -6.35
C VAL A 6 15.11 23.96 -5.11
N ARG A 7 15.74 23.59 -3.99
CA ARG A 7 15.68 24.34 -2.73
C ARG A 7 16.18 25.77 -2.87
N ASN A 8 17.27 26.00 -3.60
CA ASN A 8 17.81 27.35 -3.82
C ASN A 8 16.95 28.22 -4.75
N LEU A 9 16.12 27.61 -5.60
CA LEU A 9 15.21 28.32 -6.52
C LEU A 9 13.90 28.74 -5.82
N PHE A 10 13.39 27.91 -4.91
CA PHE A 10 12.07 28.10 -4.29
C PHE A 10 12.13 28.67 -2.85
N CYS A 11 13.29 28.64 -2.19
CA CYS A 11 13.49 29.14 -0.83
C CYS A 11 14.54 30.25 -0.80
N SER A 12 14.10 31.51 -0.90
CA SER A 12 15.00 32.67 -0.79
C SER A 12 15.48 32.83 0.67
N GLY A 13 16.77 32.58 0.92
CA GLY A 13 17.46 33.06 2.13
C GLY A 13 17.79 32.05 3.23
N SER A 14 17.31 30.80 3.19
CA SER A 14 17.77 29.78 4.14
C SER A 14 18.95 29.01 3.57
N SER A 15 20.15 29.29 4.07
CA SER A 15 21.38 28.57 3.72
C SER A 15 21.25 27.10 4.07
N GLY A 16 20.78 26.28 3.14
CA GLY A 16 20.89 24.83 3.05
C GLY A 16 20.65 23.93 4.27
N LYS A 17 20.14 24.45 5.38
CA LYS A 17 20.00 23.73 6.65
C LYS A 17 18.61 23.12 6.78
N ILE A 18 18.59 21.79 6.83
CA ILE A 18 17.38 20.95 7.02
C ILE A 18 16.85 21.11 8.46
N LEU A 19 17.73 21.35 9.42
CA LEU A 19 17.42 21.55 10.83
C LEU A 19 17.85 22.95 11.25
N ASP A 20 17.03 23.61 12.06
CA ASP A 20 17.37 24.91 12.61
C ASP A 20 18.62 24.82 13.51
N SER A 21 19.49 25.83 13.49
CA SER A 21 20.79 25.82 14.19
C SER A 21 20.69 25.70 15.72
N ASN A 22 19.48 25.83 16.27
CA ASN A 22 19.20 25.70 17.70
C ASN A 22 19.12 24.24 18.20
N TRP A 23 19.22 23.24 17.30
CA TRP A 23 19.09 21.81 17.64
C TRP A 23 20.10 21.29 18.68
N ILE A 24 21.30 21.87 18.71
CA ILE A 24 22.42 21.34 19.52
C ILE A 24 22.27 21.69 21.02
N ASN A 25 21.40 22.64 21.38
CA ASN A 25 21.28 23.15 22.76
C ASN A 25 19.88 22.97 23.40
N ILE A 26 18.96 22.21 22.79
CA ILE A 26 17.59 22.09 23.29
C ILE A 26 17.44 20.84 24.18
N SER A 27 17.02 21.06 25.43
CA SER A 27 16.68 20.03 26.40
C SER A 27 15.49 19.17 25.91
N LEU A 28 15.44 17.92 26.39
CA LEU A 28 14.57 16.79 25.98
C LEU A 28 13.04 17.03 25.94
N GLN A 29 12.56 18.27 26.11
CA GLN A 29 11.15 18.63 26.26
C GLN A 29 10.53 19.29 25.02
N THR A 30 11.32 19.68 24.01
CA THR A 30 10.81 20.32 22.78
C THR A 30 11.29 19.59 21.54
N ILE A 31 10.34 19.02 20.80
CA ILE A 31 10.61 18.42 19.49
C ILE A 31 11.14 19.53 18.58
N PRO A 32 12.29 19.34 17.94
CA PRO A 32 12.94 20.36 17.14
C PRO A 32 12.13 20.76 15.91
N HIS A 33 12.01 22.06 15.68
CA HIS A 33 11.32 22.60 14.51
C HIS A 33 12.18 22.39 13.24
N VAL A 34 11.63 21.67 12.27
CA VAL A 34 12.18 21.58 10.91
C VAL A 34 11.93 22.91 10.21
N THR A 35 12.85 23.37 9.36
CA THR A 35 12.69 24.64 8.66
C THR A 35 11.46 24.60 7.74
N GLU A 36 10.70 25.71 7.67
CA GLU A 36 9.43 25.80 6.94
C GLU A 36 9.55 25.34 5.46
N CYS A 37 10.71 25.60 4.84
CA CYS A 37 11.00 25.14 3.49
C CYS A 37 11.25 23.63 3.38
N ALA A 38 11.96 23.02 4.33
CA ALA A 38 12.18 21.58 4.34
C ALA A 38 10.87 20.82 4.59
N GLN A 39 9.98 21.36 5.44
CA GLN A 39 8.67 20.75 5.73
C GLN A 39 7.76 20.69 4.51
N HIS A 40 7.65 21.78 3.75
CA HIS A 40 6.68 21.86 2.65
C HIS A 40 7.24 21.38 1.29
N LEU A 41 8.56 21.35 1.12
CA LEU A 41 9.21 20.98 -0.15
C LEU A 41 9.96 19.65 -0.05
N ASP A 42 10.92 19.52 0.87
CA ASP A 42 11.77 18.33 0.93
C ASP A 42 10.97 17.11 1.40
N LEU A 43 10.16 17.26 2.46
CA LEU A 43 9.36 16.16 3.02
C LEU A 43 8.22 15.72 2.11
N SER A 44 7.57 16.65 1.39
CA SER A 44 6.47 16.33 0.47
C SER A 44 6.93 15.57 -0.78
N TRP A 45 8.19 15.75 -1.19
CA TRP A 45 8.77 15.09 -2.37
C TRP A 45 9.30 13.68 -2.08
N ILE A 46 9.71 13.39 -0.84
CA ILE A 46 10.29 12.08 -0.46
C ILE A 46 9.40 10.90 -0.87
N PRO A 47 8.08 10.88 -0.54
CA PRO A 47 7.22 9.75 -0.91
C PRO A 47 7.06 9.59 -2.42
N ALA A 48 6.96 10.70 -3.17
CA ALA A 48 6.82 10.69 -4.62
C ALA A 48 8.10 10.18 -5.31
N ILE A 49 9.27 10.63 -4.86
CA ILE A 49 10.58 10.16 -5.34
C ILE A 49 10.74 8.67 -5.04
N PHE A 50 10.42 8.24 -3.82
CA PHE A 50 10.43 6.82 -3.47
C PHE A 50 9.56 6.01 -4.43
N LEU A 51 8.32 6.43 -4.66
CA LEU A 51 7.43 5.72 -5.56
C LEU A 51 7.97 5.69 -6.99
N LEU A 52 8.56 6.78 -7.50
CA LEU A 52 9.16 6.82 -8.84
C LEU A 52 10.34 5.84 -8.99
N ILE A 53 11.20 5.74 -7.96
CA ILE A 53 12.37 4.85 -7.98
C ILE A 53 11.95 3.37 -7.92
N PHE A 54 10.95 3.03 -7.09
CA PHE A 54 10.53 1.64 -6.86
C PHE A 54 9.36 1.19 -7.76
N CYS A 55 8.74 2.10 -8.51
CA CYS A 55 7.68 1.81 -9.49
C CYS A 55 8.08 0.74 -10.54
N PRO A 56 9.29 0.79 -11.14
CA PRO A 56 9.72 -0.23 -12.11
C PRO A 56 9.68 -1.67 -11.55
N LEU A 57 9.95 -1.86 -10.26
CA LEU A 57 9.88 -3.18 -9.63
C LEU A 57 8.43 -3.70 -9.57
N VAL A 58 7.49 -2.84 -9.19
CA VAL A 58 6.06 -3.19 -9.19
C VAL A 58 5.58 -3.48 -10.60
N LEU A 59 6.01 -2.69 -11.59
CA LEU A 59 5.68 -2.93 -13.00
C LEU A 59 6.29 -4.23 -13.53
N TYR A 60 7.50 -4.58 -13.10
CA TYR A 60 8.12 -5.85 -13.44
C TYR A 60 7.36 -7.03 -12.83
N ASP A 61 6.98 -6.95 -11.57
CA ASP A 61 6.13 -7.97 -10.91
C ASP A 61 4.77 -8.09 -11.61
N LEU A 62 4.18 -6.98 -12.03
CA LEU A 62 2.94 -6.95 -12.82
C LEU A 62 3.10 -7.57 -14.21
N TYR A 63 4.24 -7.35 -14.86
CA TYR A 63 4.56 -7.90 -16.18
C TYR A 63 4.78 -9.41 -16.10
N ARG A 64 5.54 -9.88 -15.10
CA ARG A 64 5.82 -11.29 -14.87
C ARG A 64 4.61 -12.07 -14.33
N SER A 65 3.70 -11.38 -13.65
CA SER A 65 2.48 -11.98 -13.10
C SER A 65 1.55 -12.49 -14.23
N GLU A 66 1.66 -13.78 -14.55
CA GLU A 66 0.72 -14.55 -15.40
C GLU A 66 -0.64 -14.82 -14.74
N ASN A 67 -0.98 -14.09 -13.68
CA ASN A 67 -2.27 -14.21 -13.04
C ASN A 67 -3.38 -13.80 -14.03
N ALA A 68 -4.31 -14.74 -14.28
CA ALA A 68 -5.52 -14.44 -15.04
C ALA A 68 -6.27 -13.26 -14.39
N PRO A 69 -6.80 -12.31 -15.18
CA PRO A 69 -7.55 -11.19 -14.63
C PRO A 69 -8.66 -11.72 -13.73
N THR A 70 -8.87 -11.09 -12.57
CA THR A 70 -9.99 -11.44 -11.68
C THR A 70 -11.28 -11.48 -12.50
N ARG A 71 -11.84 -12.69 -12.65
CA ARG A 71 -13.04 -12.92 -13.46
C ARG A 71 -14.14 -12.03 -12.90
N ARG A 72 -14.55 -11.04 -13.68
CA ARG A 72 -15.68 -10.15 -13.38
C ARG A 72 -16.93 -11.04 -13.29
N TYR A 73 -17.32 -11.43 -12.07
CA TYR A 73 -18.54 -12.21 -11.86
C TYR A 73 -19.73 -11.34 -12.27
N SER A 74 -20.27 -11.57 -13.47
CA SER A 74 -21.58 -11.07 -13.89
C SER A 74 -22.66 -12.06 -13.39
N PRO A 75 -23.61 -11.65 -12.53
CA PRO A 75 -24.41 -12.54 -11.71
C PRO A 75 -25.79 -12.88 -12.30
N ILE A 76 -25.87 -13.31 -13.57
CA ILE A 76 -27.19 -13.55 -14.22
C ILE A 76 -27.41 -15.01 -14.64
N THR A 77 -26.37 -15.77 -15.00
CA THR A 77 -26.58 -17.06 -15.69
C THR A 77 -26.71 -18.29 -14.77
N TYR A 78 -26.29 -18.21 -13.50
CA TYR A 78 -26.25 -19.40 -12.60
C TYR A 78 -27.50 -19.55 -11.70
N ARG A 79 -28.46 -18.63 -11.79
CA ARG A 79 -29.56 -18.48 -10.83
C ARG A 79 -30.68 -19.52 -10.94
N ILE A 80 -30.69 -20.38 -11.97
CA ILE A 80 -31.86 -21.21 -12.30
C ILE A 80 -31.69 -22.69 -11.92
N VAL A 81 -30.47 -23.21 -11.72
CA VAL A 81 -30.27 -24.68 -11.81
C VAL A 81 -30.22 -25.44 -10.47
N ARG A 82 -30.25 -24.83 -9.27
CA ARG A 82 -29.96 -25.61 -8.06
C ARG A 82 -30.68 -25.25 -6.77
N GLU A 83 -31.99 -25.07 -6.83
CA GLU A 83 -32.79 -24.67 -5.65
C GLU A 83 -33.04 -25.75 -4.58
N LYS A 84 -32.73 -27.04 -4.79
CA LYS A 84 -33.12 -28.10 -3.82
C LYS A 84 -31.99 -28.71 -2.97
N LEU A 85 -30.75 -28.22 -3.08
CA LEU A 85 -29.59 -28.62 -2.22
C LEU A 85 -29.12 -27.46 -1.30
N MET A 86 -29.87 -26.36 -1.27
CA MET A 86 -29.38 -25.05 -0.80
C MET A 86 -29.24 -24.90 0.72
N VAL A 87 -29.99 -25.62 1.56
CA VAL A 87 -30.11 -25.25 2.99
C VAL A 87 -28.85 -25.56 3.82
N ALA A 88 -28.13 -26.66 3.54
CA ALA A 88 -26.83 -26.93 4.16
C ALA A 88 -25.68 -26.13 3.51
N LEU A 89 -25.84 -25.74 2.24
CA LEU A 89 -24.91 -24.87 1.51
C LEU A 89 -25.03 -23.40 1.91
N LEU A 90 -26.19 -22.93 2.38
CA LEU A 90 -26.40 -21.54 2.79
C LEU A 90 -25.56 -21.15 4.01
N PHE A 91 -25.21 -22.08 4.91
CA PHE A 91 -24.31 -21.79 6.02
C PHE A 91 -22.83 -21.65 5.58
N VAL A 92 -22.41 -22.49 4.63
CA VAL A 92 -21.07 -22.42 4.02
C VAL A 92 -20.96 -21.21 3.08
N MET A 93 -22.03 -20.92 2.33
CA MET A 93 -22.12 -19.77 1.42
C MET A 93 -22.27 -18.44 2.17
N LYS A 94 -22.93 -18.38 3.33
CA LYS A 94 -22.95 -17.14 4.14
C LYS A 94 -21.55 -16.75 4.62
N TYR A 95 -20.71 -17.73 4.95
CA TYR A 95 -19.34 -17.50 5.42
C TYR A 95 -18.36 -17.16 4.27
N THR A 96 -18.49 -17.83 3.12
CA THR A 96 -17.65 -17.55 1.93
C THR A 96 -18.07 -16.28 1.20
N HIS A 97 -19.38 -16.01 1.08
CA HIS A 97 -19.90 -14.80 0.43
C HIS A 97 -19.66 -13.55 1.30
N LEU A 98 -19.63 -13.66 2.63
CA LEU A 98 -19.19 -12.58 3.52
C LEU A 98 -17.71 -12.27 3.29
N SER A 99 -16.82 -13.26 3.23
CA SER A 99 -15.39 -12.99 2.97
C SER A 99 -15.12 -12.34 1.60
N ILE A 100 -15.84 -12.76 0.55
CA ILE A 100 -15.72 -12.19 -0.81
C ILE A 100 -16.31 -10.76 -0.85
N LEU A 101 -17.45 -10.55 -0.19
CA LEU A 101 -18.07 -9.23 -0.06
C LEU A 101 -17.17 -8.27 0.72
N HIS A 102 -16.53 -8.72 1.80
CA HIS A 102 -15.58 -7.93 2.57
C HIS A 102 -14.38 -7.50 1.71
N ALA A 103 -13.80 -8.40 0.90
CA ALA A 103 -12.70 -8.05 0.01
C ALA A 103 -13.10 -7.06 -1.10
N PHE A 104 -14.31 -7.22 -1.67
CA PHE A 104 -14.83 -6.28 -2.66
C PHE A 104 -15.11 -4.91 -2.04
N ILE A 105 -15.72 -4.87 -0.85
CA ILE A 105 -15.98 -3.63 -0.12
C ILE A 105 -14.67 -2.95 0.25
N TYR A 106 -13.68 -3.69 0.74
CA TYR A 106 -12.39 -3.13 1.11
C TYR A 106 -11.66 -2.52 -0.11
N ASP A 107 -11.62 -3.23 -1.23
CA ASP A 107 -11.03 -2.70 -2.48
C ASP A 107 -11.79 -1.46 -2.99
N PHE A 108 -13.12 -1.48 -2.92
CA PHE A 108 -13.94 -0.33 -3.27
C PHE A 108 -13.68 0.88 -2.35
N VAL A 109 -13.61 0.66 -1.04
CA VAL A 109 -13.35 1.69 -0.03
C VAL A 109 -11.99 2.35 -0.26
N ARG A 110 -10.93 1.58 -0.52
CA ARG A 110 -9.60 2.14 -0.82
C ARG A 110 -9.60 2.98 -2.10
N LYS A 111 -10.22 2.48 -3.17
CA LYS A 111 -10.35 3.28 -4.40
C LYS A 111 -11.12 4.58 -4.16
N MET A 112 -12.20 4.53 -3.37
CA MET A 112 -12.97 5.72 -3.02
C MET A 112 -12.15 6.71 -2.19
N ILE A 113 -11.43 6.26 -1.17
CA ILE A 113 -10.57 7.13 -0.35
C ILE A 113 -9.48 7.79 -1.23
N CYS A 114 -8.82 7.02 -2.10
CA CYS A 114 -7.83 7.59 -3.00
C CYS A 114 -8.42 8.62 -3.99
N VAL A 115 -9.65 8.41 -4.48
CA VAL A 115 -10.36 9.40 -5.31
C VAL A 115 -10.65 10.68 -4.51
N VAL A 116 -11.10 10.54 -3.26
CA VAL A 116 -11.33 11.69 -2.36
C VAL A 116 -10.02 12.45 -2.09
N LEU A 117 -8.91 11.73 -1.87
CA LEU A 117 -7.58 12.33 -1.71
C LEU A 117 -7.14 13.12 -2.95
N VAL A 118 -7.41 12.61 -4.16
CA VAL A 118 -7.13 13.35 -5.39
C VAL A 118 -7.97 14.61 -5.48
N ILE A 119 -9.26 14.54 -5.16
CA ILE A 119 -10.15 15.71 -5.16
C ILE A 119 -9.67 16.76 -4.16
N ASP A 120 -9.40 16.37 -2.92
CA ASP A 120 -8.90 17.28 -1.89
C ASP A 120 -7.60 17.97 -2.32
N LEU A 121 -6.66 17.20 -2.90
CA LEU A 121 -5.41 17.76 -3.40
C LEU A 121 -5.61 18.68 -4.63
N THR A 122 -6.56 18.40 -5.52
CA THR A 122 -6.91 19.33 -6.59
C THR A 122 -7.46 20.65 -6.06
N LEU A 123 -8.25 20.61 -4.98
CA LEU A 123 -8.76 21.81 -4.32
C LEU A 123 -7.62 22.60 -3.66
N SER A 124 -6.69 21.94 -2.97
CA SER A 124 -5.49 22.58 -2.40
C SER A 124 -4.65 23.25 -3.48
N LEU A 125 -4.37 22.53 -4.58
CA LEU A 125 -3.58 23.05 -5.69
C LEU A 125 -4.27 24.26 -6.34
N ALA A 126 -5.58 24.19 -6.59
CA ALA A 126 -6.35 25.30 -7.14
C ALA A 126 -6.32 26.53 -6.23
N TYR A 127 -6.46 26.32 -4.91
CA TYR A 127 -6.37 27.40 -3.92
C TYR A 127 -4.98 28.04 -3.91
N ASN A 128 -3.91 27.25 -3.93
CA ASN A 128 -2.53 27.76 -3.94
C ASN A 128 -2.18 28.48 -5.26
N ILE A 129 -2.67 27.99 -6.40
CA ILE A 129 -2.56 28.66 -7.71
C ILE A 129 -3.29 30.01 -7.69
N PHE A 130 -4.53 30.05 -7.17
CA PHE A 130 -5.29 31.30 -7.07
C PHE A 130 -4.57 32.33 -6.19
N ASN A 131 -4.03 31.91 -5.03
CA ASN A 131 -3.29 32.80 -4.15
C ASN A 131 -1.99 33.31 -4.77
N TYR A 132 -1.31 32.49 -5.57
CA TYR A 132 -0.09 32.88 -6.26
C TYR A 132 -0.36 33.84 -7.42
N PHE A 133 -1.27 33.48 -8.34
CA PHE A 133 -1.50 34.28 -9.55
C PHE A 133 -2.40 35.49 -9.33
N ILE A 134 -3.48 35.36 -8.55
CA ILE A 134 -4.48 36.43 -8.40
C ILE A 134 -4.13 37.35 -7.22
N LEU A 135 -3.74 36.76 -6.08
CA LEU A 135 -3.42 37.52 -4.86
C LEU A 135 -1.93 37.87 -4.74
N ASN A 136 -1.10 37.47 -5.71
CA ASN A 136 0.34 37.71 -5.78
C ASN A 136 1.11 37.35 -4.49
N ARG A 137 0.62 36.35 -3.75
CA ARG A 137 1.24 35.89 -2.50
C ARG A 137 2.36 34.89 -2.81
N GLN A 138 3.58 35.40 -2.91
CA GLN A 138 4.77 34.61 -3.25
C GLN A 138 5.10 33.49 -2.25
N SER A 139 4.63 33.60 -1.00
CA SER A 139 4.71 32.53 0.01
C SER A 139 3.92 31.26 -0.35
N SER A 140 2.99 31.33 -1.32
CA SER A 140 2.17 30.20 -1.77
C SER A 140 2.89 29.26 -2.74
N LEU A 141 3.99 29.73 -3.33
CA LEU A 141 4.80 29.00 -4.31
C LEU A 141 5.34 27.66 -3.74
N LYS A 142 5.82 27.67 -2.49
CA LYS A 142 6.35 26.46 -1.83
C LYS A 142 5.28 25.36 -1.65
N TYR A 143 4.07 25.76 -1.29
CA TYR A 143 2.93 24.83 -1.15
C TYR A 143 2.49 24.29 -2.50
N MET A 144 2.42 25.15 -3.53
CA MET A 144 2.07 24.72 -4.89
C MET A 144 3.03 23.65 -5.43
N VAL A 145 4.34 23.80 -5.22
CA VAL A 145 5.35 22.84 -5.68
C VAL A 145 5.27 21.53 -4.90
N GLY A 146 5.00 21.57 -3.59
CA GLY A 146 4.72 20.39 -2.77
C GLY A 146 3.47 19.63 -3.22
N ASP A 147 2.36 20.35 -3.41
CA ASP A 147 1.08 19.81 -3.89
C ASP A 147 1.25 19.09 -5.24
N CYS A 148 2.01 19.67 -6.17
CA CYS A 148 2.30 19.05 -7.47
C CYS A 148 3.03 17.70 -7.33
N ALA A 149 4.04 17.62 -6.45
CA ALA A 149 4.79 16.38 -6.24
C ALA A 149 3.91 15.29 -5.61
N GLN A 150 3.13 15.65 -4.60
CA GLN A 150 2.15 14.75 -3.97
C GLN A 150 1.08 14.30 -4.97
N TYR A 151 0.65 15.17 -5.88
CA TYR A 151 -0.37 14.86 -6.89
C TYR A 151 0.12 13.83 -7.88
N ILE A 152 1.34 14.02 -8.41
CA ILE A 152 2.00 13.05 -9.29
C ILE A 152 2.17 11.70 -8.57
N GLY A 153 2.61 11.72 -7.31
CA GLY A 153 2.74 10.54 -6.46
C GLY A 153 1.42 9.78 -6.28
N LEU A 154 0.32 10.48 -5.97
CA LEU A 154 -1.00 9.90 -5.79
C LEU A 154 -1.57 9.31 -7.08
N CYS A 155 -1.45 10.01 -8.22
CA CYS A 155 -1.90 9.48 -9.50
C CYS A 155 -1.17 8.18 -9.89
N LEU A 156 0.15 8.14 -9.64
CA LEU A 156 0.95 6.95 -9.86
C LEU A 156 0.57 5.82 -8.90
N ALA A 157 0.41 6.12 -7.61
CA ALA A 157 -0.01 5.14 -6.59
C ALA A 157 -1.39 4.55 -6.91
N LEU A 158 -2.34 5.38 -7.36
CA LEU A 158 -3.66 4.96 -7.82
C LEU A 158 -3.59 4.01 -9.02
N THR A 159 -2.78 4.35 -10.01
CA THR A 159 -2.62 3.52 -11.22
C THR A 159 -1.99 2.18 -10.87
N LEU A 160 -0.96 2.18 -10.00
CA LEU A 160 -0.34 0.96 -9.50
C LEU A 160 -1.31 0.12 -8.66
N LEU A 161 -2.12 0.74 -7.79
CA LEU A 161 -3.14 0.05 -7.00
C LEU A 161 -4.16 -0.64 -7.90
N ILE A 162 -4.67 0.06 -8.92
CA ILE A 162 -5.62 -0.50 -9.89
C ILE A 162 -4.96 -1.62 -10.70
N ALA A 163 -3.71 -1.43 -11.15
CA ALA A 163 -2.96 -2.44 -11.92
C ALA A 163 -2.70 -3.71 -11.09
N CYS A 164 -2.23 -3.56 -9.85
CA CYS A 164 -2.05 -4.66 -8.89
C CYS A 164 -3.36 -5.42 -8.68
N ARG A 165 -4.47 -4.70 -8.47
CA ARG A 165 -5.75 -5.36 -8.25
C ARG A 165 -6.28 -6.09 -9.49
N ASN A 166 -6.15 -5.49 -10.67
CA ASN A 166 -6.57 -6.13 -11.93
C ASN A 166 -5.78 -7.42 -12.22
N ARG A 167 -4.53 -7.50 -11.77
CA ARG A 167 -3.67 -8.69 -11.87
C ARG A 167 -3.78 -9.64 -10.66
N GLY A 168 -4.68 -9.37 -9.71
CA GLY A 168 -4.86 -10.21 -8.52
C GLY A 168 -3.72 -10.16 -7.50
N ILE A 169 -2.83 -9.17 -7.60
CA ILE A 169 -1.80 -8.92 -6.59
C ILE A 169 -2.49 -8.29 -5.38
N VAL A 170 -2.45 -9.01 -4.26
CA VAL A 170 -3.21 -8.67 -3.06
C VAL A 170 -2.58 -7.51 -2.31
N THR A 171 -1.26 -7.56 -2.13
CA THR A 171 -0.44 -6.59 -1.39
C THR A 171 0.81 -6.23 -2.19
N SER A 172 1.19 -4.96 -2.13
CA SER A 172 2.47 -4.47 -2.68
C SER A 172 3.21 -3.77 -1.56
N GLY A 173 4.43 -4.24 -1.26
CA GLY A 173 5.30 -3.60 -0.27
C GLY A 173 5.66 -2.17 -0.64
N VAL A 174 5.82 -1.88 -1.93
CA VAL A 174 6.12 -0.52 -2.41
C VAL A 174 4.95 0.43 -2.10
N LEU A 175 3.71 0.02 -2.36
CA LEU A 175 2.53 0.83 -2.03
C LEU A 175 2.39 1.03 -0.52
N PHE A 176 2.63 0.00 0.29
CA PHE A 176 2.60 0.13 1.76
C PHE A 176 3.64 1.16 2.26
N ASN A 177 4.89 1.06 1.79
CA ASN A 177 5.95 1.98 2.17
C ASN A 177 5.67 3.41 1.69
N TYR A 178 5.04 3.59 0.53
CA TYR A 178 4.60 4.89 0.06
C TYR A 178 3.61 5.55 1.04
N TRP A 179 2.54 4.84 1.43
CA TRP A 179 1.57 5.37 2.39
C TRP A 179 2.20 5.65 3.75
N LEU A 180 3.12 4.79 4.20
CA LEU A 180 3.86 4.98 5.43
C LEU A 180 4.73 6.25 5.39
N LEU A 181 5.46 6.46 4.29
CA LEU A 181 6.26 7.66 4.08
C LEU A 181 5.39 8.92 4.00
N MET A 182 4.20 8.87 3.37
CA MET A 182 3.26 9.98 3.35
C MET A 182 2.81 10.40 4.75
N VAL A 183 2.49 9.44 5.63
CA VAL A 183 2.13 9.73 7.03
C VAL A 183 3.32 10.32 7.80
N LEU A 184 4.51 9.69 7.69
CA LEU A 184 5.69 10.14 8.41
C LEU A 184 6.16 11.53 7.97
N CYS A 185 6.13 11.81 6.65
CA CYS A 185 6.55 13.08 6.10
C CYS A 185 5.49 14.19 6.24
N GLY A 186 4.21 13.84 6.32
CA GLY A 186 3.12 14.80 6.53
C GLY A 186 2.93 15.24 7.99
N PHE A 187 3.39 14.46 8.96
CA PHE A 187 3.22 14.78 10.37
C PHE A 187 3.81 16.14 10.80
N PRO A 188 5.03 16.53 10.37
CA PRO A 188 5.59 17.85 10.71
C PRO A 188 4.76 19.02 10.17
N GLU A 189 4.19 18.89 8.98
CA GLU A 189 3.34 19.90 8.37
C GLU A 189 2.01 20.06 9.11
N LEU A 190 1.37 18.95 9.53
CA LEU A 190 0.19 19.01 10.41
C LEU A 190 0.49 19.77 11.70
N ARG A 191 1.62 19.44 12.34
CA ARG A 191 2.03 20.07 13.60
C ARG A 191 2.26 21.57 13.42
N PHE A 192 2.92 21.96 12.34
CA PHE A 192 3.16 23.37 12.01
C PHE A 192 1.84 24.14 11.83
N LEU A 193 0.91 23.62 11.02
CA LEU A 193 -0.40 24.26 10.78
C LEU A 193 -1.22 24.39 12.06
N LEU A 194 -1.17 23.38 12.94
CA LEU A 194 -1.91 23.37 14.20
C LEU A 194 -1.35 24.40 15.21
N ASP A 195 -0.01 24.48 15.31
CA ASP A 195 0.66 25.45 16.18
C ASP A 195 0.41 26.89 15.71
N HIS A 196 0.43 27.11 14.40
CA HIS A 196 0.16 28.41 13.80
C HIS A 196 -1.30 28.87 13.99
N TYR A 197 -2.25 27.93 14.06
CA TYR A 197 -3.65 28.19 14.38
C TYR A 197 -3.84 28.53 15.87
N TRP A 198 -3.24 27.75 16.78
CA TRP A 198 -3.39 27.95 18.22
C TRP A 198 -2.78 29.26 18.71
N ASN A 199 -1.66 29.67 18.12
CA ASN A 199 -0.96 30.89 18.49
C ASN A 199 -1.60 32.17 17.89
N ALA A 200 -2.77 32.05 17.25
CA ALA A 200 -3.53 33.16 16.64
C ALA A 200 -2.72 34.04 15.66
N VAL A 201 -1.66 33.49 15.06
CA VAL A 201 -0.73 34.22 14.19
C VAL A 201 -1.30 34.37 12.76
N SER A 202 -2.33 33.61 12.36
CA SER A 202 -2.80 33.55 10.97
C SER A 202 -4.32 33.49 10.75
N HIS A 203 -4.76 33.97 9.58
CA HIS A 203 -6.15 33.97 9.08
C HIS A 203 -6.39 32.94 7.95
N ASP A 204 -5.39 32.13 7.58
CA ASP A 204 -5.47 31.19 6.44
C ASP A 204 -6.14 29.85 6.85
N HIS A 205 -7.36 29.91 7.38
CA HIS A 205 -8.10 28.75 7.89
C HIS A 205 -8.36 27.67 6.82
N ILE A 206 -8.47 28.07 5.56
CA ILE A 206 -8.78 27.16 4.43
C ILE A 206 -7.71 26.08 4.28
N ARG A 207 -6.42 26.46 4.39
CA ARG A 207 -5.29 25.51 4.28
C ARG A 207 -5.33 24.47 5.41
N LEU A 208 -5.60 24.92 6.63
CA LEU A 208 -5.75 24.04 7.78
C LEU A 208 -6.90 23.04 7.57
N TYR A 209 -8.07 23.50 7.10
CA TYR A 209 -9.22 22.62 6.89
C TYR A 209 -8.98 21.56 5.82
N LEU A 210 -8.41 21.94 4.67
CA LEU A 210 -8.05 20.98 3.60
C LEU A 210 -7.06 19.95 4.14
N TYR A 211 -5.98 20.39 4.78
CA TYR A 211 -4.97 19.48 5.31
C TYR A 211 -5.50 18.60 6.45
N ALA A 212 -6.42 19.10 7.27
CA ALA A 212 -7.07 18.37 8.35
C ALA A 212 -8.02 17.27 7.83
N ILE A 213 -8.53 17.39 6.60
CA ILE A 213 -9.29 16.32 5.93
C ILE A 213 -8.33 15.34 5.24
N TYR A 214 -7.31 15.87 4.56
CA TYR A 214 -6.29 15.10 3.86
C TYR A 214 -5.56 14.09 4.77
N TYR A 215 -4.99 14.56 5.87
CA TYR A 215 -4.07 13.76 6.69
C TYR A 215 -4.73 12.52 7.34
N PRO A 216 -5.95 12.60 7.90
CA PRO A 216 -6.66 11.41 8.39
C PRO A 216 -6.99 10.40 7.28
N LEU A 217 -7.31 10.85 6.06
CA LEU A 217 -7.58 9.96 4.93
C LEU A 217 -6.32 9.18 4.51
N VAL A 218 -5.15 9.83 4.51
CA VAL A 218 -3.86 9.17 4.28
C VAL A 218 -3.56 8.16 5.40
N CYS A 219 -3.79 8.52 6.66
CA CYS A 219 -3.67 7.59 7.79
C CYS A 219 -4.60 6.38 7.64
N MET A 220 -5.83 6.59 7.16
CA MET A 220 -6.78 5.52 6.90
C MET A 220 -6.30 4.58 5.79
N GLU A 221 -5.71 5.08 4.70
CA GLU A 221 -5.11 4.23 3.66
C GLU A 221 -3.94 3.40 4.17
N LEU A 222 -3.09 3.97 5.03
CA LEU A 222 -2.02 3.22 5.69
C LEU A 222 -2.61 2.12 6.58
N PHE A 223 -3.59 2.47 7.41
CA PHE A 223 -4.26 1.50 8.28
C PHE A 223 -4.88 0.37 7.49
N LEU A 224 -5.63 0.69 6.43
CA LEU A 224 -6.19 -0.31 5.53
C LEU A 224 -5.06 -1.16 4.95
N SER A 225 -3.96 -0.57 4.48
CA SER A 225 -2.81 -1.31 3.92
C SER A 225 -2.13 -2.28 4.89
N CYS A 226 -2.25 -2.08 6.22
CA CYS A 226 -1.78 -3.03 7.23
C CYS A 226 -2.59 -4.34 7.26
N PHE A 227 -3.90 -4.25 6.97
CA PHE A 227 -4.82 -5.38 6.96
C PHE A 227 -5.12 -5.79 5.52
N SER A 228 -4.41 -6.80 5.01
CA SER A 228 -4.66 -7.32 3.67
C SER A 228 -5.91 -8.19 3.63
N ASP A 229 -6.66 -8.06 2.55
CA ASP A 229 -7.64 -9.08 2.16
C ASP A 229 -6.95 -10.44 2.00
N THR A 230 -7.50 -11.46 2.63
CA THR A 230 -7.14 -12.84 2.30
C THR A 230 -7.80 -13.18 0.96
N PRO A 231 -7.07 -13.55 -0.10
CA PRO A 231 -7.67 -13.86 -1.40
C PRO A 231 -8.53 -15.13 -1.29
N SER A 232 -9.84 -14.95 -1.22
CA SER A 232 -10.82 -16.05 -1.23
C SER A 232 -10.78 -16.87 -2.53
N GLY A 233 -10.31 -16.27 -3.63
CA GLY A 233 -10.36 -16.88 -4.97
C GLY A 233 -9.26 -17.89 -5.28
N LEU A 234 -8.09 -17.81 -4.64
CA LEU A 234 -6.98 -18.75 -4.91
C LEU A 234 -7.18 -20.09 -4.18
N LEU A 235 -7.98 -20.09 -3.11
CA LEU A 235 -8.49 -21.30 -2.47
C LEU A 235 -9.58 -22.01 -3.29
N GLU A 236 -10.18 -21.33 -4.28
CA GLU A 236 -11.24 -21.91 -5.12
C GLU A 236 -10.71 -22.44 -6.47
N ARG A 237 -9.63 -21.87 -7.02
CA ARG A 237 -9.08 -22.30 -8.33
C ARG A 237 -8.51 -23.72 -8.33
N ASN A 238 -7.97 -24.21 -7.20
CA ASN A 238 -7.52 -25.59 -7.10
C ASN A 238 -8.66 -26.62 -6.89
N ASN A 239 -9.92 -26.16 -6.74
CA ASN A 239 -11.09 -27.04 -6.61
C ASN A 239 -11.76 -27.37 -7.95
N GLY A 240 -11.08 -27.16 -9.09
CA GLY A 240 -11.62 -27.48 -10.42
C GLY A 240 -11.90 -28.97 -10.62
N ASN A 241 -11.16 -29.86 -9.94
CA ASN A 241 -11.30 -31.30 -10.07
C ASN A 241 -11.19 -32.02 -8.72
N PHE A 242 -12.22 -31.98 -7.86
CA PHE A 242 -12.45 -33.07 -6.90
C PHE A 242 -13.84 -32.96 -6.27
N GLN A 243 -14.82 -33.59 -6.92
CA GLN A 243 -16.02 -34.04 -6.22
C GLN A 243 -15.58 -35.12 -5.22
N ASN A 244 -16.10 -35.06 -3.98
CA ASN A 244 -16.05 -36.09 -2.94
C ASN A 244 -14.86 -36.04 -1.95
N LEU A 245 -14.88 -35.11 -0.98
CA LEU A 245 -14.64 -35.44 0.45
C LEU A 245 -14.88 -34.21 1.35
N THR A 246 -15.95 -34.24 2.13
CA THR A 246 -16.31 -33.19 3.10
C THR A 246 -15.34 -33.07 4.28
N ASN A 247 -14.53 -34.10 4.55
CA ASN A 247 -13.46 -34.06 5.56
C ASN A 247 -12.10 -33.56 5.04
N GLN A 248 -11.84 -33.58 3.72
CA GLN A 248 -10.61 -33.05 3.13
C GLN A 248 -10.61 -31.53 2.97
N LYS A 249 -11.78 -30.87 2.88
CA LYS A 249 -11.85 -29.42 2.69
C LYS A 249 -11.22 -28.61 3.83
N LYS A 250 -11.25 -29.13 5.07
CA LYS A 250 -10.59 -28.51 6.22
C LYS A 250 -9.08 -28.75 6.23
N CYS A 251 -8.64 -29.87 5.65
CA CYS A 251 -7.24 -30.27 5.53
C CYS A 251 -6.54 -29.56 4.34
N PHE A 252 -7.23 -29.39 3.21
CA PHE A 252 -6.68 -28.76 2.01
C PHE A 252 -6.51 -27.23 2.16
N LYS A 253 -7.41 -26.58 2.92
CA LYS A 253 -7.25 -25.16 3.32
C LYS A 253 -6.02 -24.94 4.21
N LYS A 254 -5.55 -26.02 4.87
CA LYS A 254 -4.35 -26.06 5.72
C LYS A 254 -3.07 -26.32 4.93
N GLN A 255 -3.16 -26.71 3.66
CA GLN A 255 -2.01 -27.18 2.87
C GLN A 255 -1.34 -26.09 2.02
N VAL A 256 -1.91 -24.90 1.85
CA VAL A 256 -1.26 -23.81 1.10
C VAL A 256 -0.59 -22.85 2.08
N CYS A 257 0.70 -22.54 1.86
CA CYS A 257 1.43 -21.58 2.69
C CYS A 257 0.79 -20.19 2.60
N PRO A 258 0.45 -19.55 3.73
CA PRO A 258 -0.24 -18.25 3.74
C PRO A 258 0.71 -17.07 3.47
N GLU A 259 2.03 -17.29 3.46
CA GLU A 259 3.07 -16.26 3.32
C GLU A 259 2.74 -15.24 2.22
N LEU A 260 2.55 -15.71 0.98
CA LEU A 260 2.31 -14.87 -0.20
C LEU A 260 0.94 -14.17 -0.22
N PHE A 261 0.03 -14.58 0.66
CA PHE A 261 -1.37 -14.12 0.70
C PHE A 261 -1.67 -13.21 1.90
N THR A 262 -0.67 -12.93 2.72
CA THR A 262 -0.78 -12.08 3.90
C THR A 262 -0.35 -10.64 3.59
N SER A 263 -0.64 -9.71 4.51
CA SER A 263 -0.29 -8.31 4.31
C SER A 263 1.21 -8.15 4.32
N PHE A 264 1.71 -7.13 3.64
CA PHE A 264 3.14 -6.87 3.62
C PHE A 264 3.71 -6.73 5.05
N LEU A 265 2.97 -6.07 5.94
CA LEU A 265 3.35 -5.98 7.35
C LEU A 265 3.38 -7.36 8.02
N ASN A 266 2.34 -8.18 7.80
CA ASN A 266 2.26 -9.53 8.36
C ASN A 266 3.37 -10.45 7.84
N GLN A 267 3.79 -10.28 6.57
CA GLN A 267 4.93 -10.96 5.98
C GLN A 267 6.23 -10.59 6.71
N ILE A 268 6.49 -9.29 6.91
CA ILE A 268 7.70 -8.81 7.61
C ILE A 268 7.71 -9.24 9.08
N THR A 269 6.58 -9.14 9.78
CA THR A 269 6.49 -9.51 11.20
C THR A 269 6.37 -11.01 11.42
N PHE A 270 6.39 -11.82 10.35
CA PHE A 270 6.17 -13.27 10.38
C PHE A 270 4.91 -13.69 11.16
N ASN A 271 3.90 -12.82 11.23
CA ASN A 271 2.76 -13.10 12.08
C ASN A 271 1.83 -14.19 11.48
N TRP A 272 1.99 -14.48 10.19
CA TRP A 272 1.40 -15.63 9.52
C TRP A 272 1.93 -16.98 10.06
N PHE A 273 3.14 -17.01 10.62
CA PHE A 273 3.77 -18.20 11.20
C PHE A 273 3.38 -18.39 12.68
N THR A 274 2.98 -17.33 13.39
CA THR A 274 2.67 -17.35 14.84
C THR A 274 1.73 -18.49 15.24
N GLY A 275 0.68 -18.75 14.45
CA GLY A 275 -0.27 -19.83 14.72
C GLY A 275 0.38 -21.22 14.73
N LEU A 276 1.28 -21.48 13.78
CA LEU A 276 2.03 -22.74 13.69
C LEU A 276 3.06 -22.86 14.82
N ALA A 277 3.73 -21.75 15.16
CA ALA A 277 4.69 -21.71 16.27
C ALA A 277 4.03 -22.07 17.62
N ILE A 278 2.87 -21.46 17.91
CA ILE A 278 2.09 -21.76 19.13
C ILE A 278 1.61 -23.22 19.11
N GLN A 279 1.23 -23.75 17.95
CA GLN A 279 0.82 -25.14 17.84
C GLN A 279 1.98 -26.10 18.14
N GLY A 280 3.18 -25.81 17.63
CA GLY A 280 4.40 -26.57 17.94
C GLY A 280 4.86 -26.48 19.40
N TYR A 281 4.54 -25.38 20.09
CA TYR A 281 4.71 -25.28 21.53
C TYR A 281 3.73 -26.16 22.31
N LYS A 282 2.47 -26.25 21.87
CA LYS A 282 1.42 -27.03 22.55
C LYS A 282 1.52 -28.53 22.30
N ARG A 283 1.95 -28.95 21.11
CA ARG A 283 2.10 -30.36 20.73
C ARG A 283 3.22 -30.52 19.68
N PRO A 284 3.90 -31.68 19.62
CA PRO A 284 4.84 -31.96 18.54
C PRO A 284 4.14 -31.87 17.17
N LEU A 285 4.79 -31.22 16.21
CA LEU A 285 4.25 -31.01 14.86
C LEU A 285 4.40 -32.29 14.03
N GLU A 286 3.32 -32.65 13.33
CA GLU A 286 3.30 -33.74 12.36
C GLU A 286 3.31 -33.18 10.92
N ARG A 287 3.61 -34.03 9.93
CA ARG A 287 3.68 -33.61 8.51
C ARG A 287 2.37 -33.00 8.00
N GLU A 288 1.24 -33.43 8.54
CA GLU A 288 -0.10 -32.97 8.18
C GLU A 288 -0.42 -31.56 8.72
N ASP A 289 0.34 -31.10 9.72
CA ASP A 289 0.20 -29.76 10.29
C ASP A 289 1.01 -28.70 9.55
N LEU A 290 1.93 -29.11 8.67
CA LEU A 290 2.77 -28.22 7.89
C LEU A 290 2.08 -27.80 6.59
N TRP A 291 2.41 -26.59 6.14
CA TRP A 291 1.99 -26.11 4.82
C TRP A 291 2.85 -26.73 3.71
N ASN A 292 2.28 -26.89 2.51
CA ASN A 292 3.06 -27.19 1.32
C ASN A 292 3.89 -25.97 0.92
N LEU A 293 5.04 -26.24 0.28
CA LEU A 293 5.88 -25.20 -0.30
C LEU A 293 5.12 -24.41 -1.37
N ASN A 294 5.42 -23.10 -1.44
CA ASN A 294 4.93 -22.25 -2.52
C ASN A 294 5.43 -22.79 -3.86
N GLU A 295 4.68 -22.55 -4.94
CA GLU A 295 5.08 -22.99 -6.28
C GLU A 295 6.48 -22.49 -6.66
N ARG A 296 6.83 -21.24 -6.35
CA ARG A 296 8.17 -20.67 -6.62
C ARG A 296 9.32 -21.42 -5.93
N ASP A 297 9.02 -22.11 -4.83
CA ASP A 297 10.02 -22.75 -3.96
C ASP A 297 10.10 -24.28 -4.21
N LYS A 298 9.27 -24.81 -5.11
CA LYS A 298 9.28 -26.25 -5.44
C LYS A 298 10.45 -26.61 -6.34
N ALA A 299 11.09 -27.73 -6.06
CA ALA A 299 12.18 -28.28 -6.86
C ALA A 299 11.80 -28.45 -8.35
N ASN A 300 10.55 -28.82 -8.64
CA ASN A 300 10.04 -28.96 -10.02
C ASN A 300 10.13 -27.65 -10.83
N ASN A 301 10.08 -26.49 -10.18
CA ASN A 301 10.20 -25.18 -10.83
C ASN A 301 11.63 -24.64 -10.75
N LEU A 302 12.33 -24.86 -9.63
CA LEU A 302 13.70 -24.38 -9.43
C LEU A 302 14.76 -25.14 -10.24
N ILE A 303 14.63 -26.47 -10.39
CA ILE A 303 15.63 -27.30 -11.08
C ILE A 303 15.72 -26.95 -12.58
N PRO A 304 14.61 -26.79 -13.32
CA PRO A 304 14.67 -26.33 -14.71
C PRO A 304 15.35 -24.96 -14.85
N ASP A 305 14.97 -23.99 -14.02
CA ASP A 305 15.56 -22.64 -14.04
C ASP A 305 17.07 -22.70 -13.74
N PHE A 306 17.47 -23.44 -12.71
CA PHE A 306 18.88 -23.64 -12.38
C PHE A 306 19.65 -24.27 -13.54
N ASN A 307 19.15 -25.37 -14.11
CA ASN A 307 19.80 -26.05 -15.23
C ASN A 307 19.88 -25.18 -16.48
N HIS A 308 18.90 -24.30 -16.71
CA HIS A 308 18.90 -23.38 -17.83
C HIS A 308 20.08 -22.41 -17.78
N PHE A 309 20.44 -21.89 -16.60
CA PHE A 309 21.59 -21.01 -16.42
C PHE A 309 22.91 -21.75 -16.23
N PHE A 310 22.88 -22.92 -15.59
CA PHE A 310 24.09 -23.68 -15.25
C PHE A 310 24.71 -24.43 -16.43
N ARG A 311 23.90 -25.10 -17.27
CA ARG A 311 24.41 -25.92 -18.38
C ARG A 311 25.25 -25.13 -19.39
N PRO A 312 24.84 -23.94 -19.86
CA PRO A 312 25.65 -23.16 -20.80
C PRO A 312 27.02 -22.76 -20.24
N GLN A 313 27.13 -22.56 -18.92
CA GLN A 313 28.41 -22.23 -18.28
C GLN A 313 29.30 -23.46 -18.18
N LEU A 314 28.72 -24.60 -17.79
CA LEU A 314 29.44 -25.87 -17.73
C LEU A 314 30.00 -26.25 -19.10
N ASP A 315 29.19 -26.13 -20.15
CA ASP A 315 29.59 -26.46 -21.53
C ASP A 315 30.57 -25.45 -22.14
N SER A 316 30.77 -24.28 -21.52
CA SER A 316 31.75 -23.27 -21.96
C SER A 316 33.14 -23.44 -21.34
N GLU A 317 33.26 -24.21 -20.26
CA GLU A 317 34.52 -24.51 -19.59
C GLU A 317 35.22 -25.78 -20.13
N PHE A 318 34.52 -26.58 -20.95
CA PHE A 318 35.03 -27.78 -21.61
C PHE A 318 35.03 -27.64 -23.13
#